data_AF-A0A3P7QXK0-F1
#
_entry.id   AF-A0A3P7QXK0-F1
#
_cell.length_a   1.000
_cell.length_b   1.000
_cell.length_c   1.000
_cell.angle_alpha   90.00
_cell.angle_beta   90.00
_cell.angle_gamma   90.00
#
_symmetry.space_group_name_H-M   'P 1'
#
loop_
_entity.id
_entity.type
_entity.pdbx_description
1 polymer ?
#
loop_
_entity_poly.entity_id
_entity_poly.type
_entity_poly.pdbx_seq_one_letter_code
_entity_poly.pdbx_strand_id
1 'polypeptide(L)' 'MIGTICNPPKPGEPSYELFLTERDTVLRDLAEKAKLTTETLNSLEGVSCNAVQGAMYAFPSLKLPEKAIQKAK' A
#
# COMPACT_ATOMS: atom_id res chain seq x y z
N MET A 1 3.41 -18.41 -17.92
CA MET A 1 3.43 -17.57 -16.71
C MET A 1 2.36 -16.47 -16.73
N ILE A 2 2.14 -15.76 -17.84
CA ILE A 2 1.05 -14.75 -17.95
C ILE A 2 -0.35 -15.39 -17.93
N GLY A 3 -0.54 -16.52 -18.64
CA GLY A 3 -1.84 -17.18 -18.73
C GLY A 3 -2.46 -17.62 -17.39
N THR A 4 -1.62 -17.96 -16.40
CA THR A 4 -2.05 -18.30 -15.04
C THR A 4 -2.53 -17.09 -14.22
N ILE A 5 -2.03 -15.89 -14.51
CA ILE A 5 -2.45 -14.65 -13.84
C ILE A 5 -3.75 -14.14 -14.49
N CYS A 6 -3.85 -14.23 -15.82
CA CYS A 6 -4.99 -13.73 -16.57
C CYS A 6 -6.21 -14.67 -16.55
N ASN A 7 -6.06 -15.92 -16.08
CA ASN A 7 -7.15 -16.90 -15.98
C ASN A 7 -7.13 -17.57 -14.59
N PRO A 8 -7.60 -16.87 -13.54
CA PRO A 8 -7.72 -17.45 -12.20
C PRO A 8 -8.80 -18.54 -12.16
N PRO A 9 -8.81 -19.36 -11.09
CA PRO A 9 -9.84 -20.39 -10.91
C PRO A 9 -11.25 -19.82 -10.95
N LYS A 10 -12.20 -20.61 -11.43
CA LYS A 10 -13.62 -20.23 -11.59
C LYS A 10 -14.50 -20.91 -10.55
N PRO A 11 -15.69 -20.34 -10.24
CA PRO A 11 -16.67 -20.98 -9.37
C PRO A 11 -16.94 -22.43 -9.81
N GLY A 12 -16.76 -23.38 -8.90
CA GLY A 12 -16.92 -24.81 -9.14
C GLY A 12 -15.61 -25.59 -9.38
N GLU A 13 -14.47 -24.90 -9.53
CA GLU A 13 -13.16 -25.56 -9.59
C GLU A 13 -12.61 -25.85 -8.17
N PRO A 14 -11.84 -26.94 -7.98
CA PRO A 14 -11.40 -27.37 -6.65
C PRO A 14 -10.61 -26.34 -5.85
N SER A 15 -9.89 -25.44 -6.52
CA SER A 15 -9.02 -24.43 -5.92
C SER A 15 -9.64 -23.03 -5.81
N TYR A 16 -10.90 -22.84 -6.24
CA TYR A 16 -11.53 -21.52 -6.30
C TYR A 16 -11.65 -20.83 -4.94
N GLU A 17 -12.23 -21.54 -3.97
CA GLU A 17 -12.44 -20.99 -2.62
C GLU A 17 -11.11 -20.70 -1.90
N LEU A 18 -10.12 -21.57 -2.10
CA LEU A 18 -8.78 -21.37 -1.55
C LEU A 18 -8.12 -20.12 -2.17
N PHE A 19 -8.15 -20.00 -3.50
CA PHE A 19 -7.58 -18.85 -4.22
C PHE A 19 -8.23 -17.52 -3.79
N LEU A 20 -9.56 -17.51 -3.66
CA LEU A 20 -10.28 -16.33 -3.17
C LEU A 20 -9.84 -15.94 -1.75
N THR A 21 -9.79 -16.91 -0.85
CA THR A 21 -9.39 -16.69 0.54
C THR A 21 -7.96 -16.14 0.64
N GLU A 22 -7.03 -16.74 -0.09
CA GLU A 22 -5.63 -16.29 -0.13
C GLU A 22 -5.49 -14.88 -0.70
N ARG A 23 -6.15 -14.62 -1.84
CA ARG A 23 -6.15 -13.29 -2.48
C ARG A 23 -6.69 -12.22 -1.54
N ASP A 24 -7.84 -12.47 -0.93
CA ASP A 24 -8.53 -11.49 -0.09
C ASP A 24 -7.76 -11.26 1.22
N THR A 25 -7.09 -12.29 1.75
CA THR A 25 -6.18 -12.16 2.89
C THR A 25 -5.01 -11.24 2.55
N VAL A 26 -4.33 -11.49 1.42
CA VAL A 26 -3.19 -10.66 0.98
C VAL A 26 -3.60 -9.21 0.75
N LEU A 27 -4.75 -8.97 0.11
CA LEU A 27 -5.26 -7.63 -0.12
C LEU A 27 -5.64 -6.91 1.18
N ARG A 28 -6.22 -7.62 2.15
CA ARG A 28 -6.53 -7.07 3.48
C ARG A 28 -5.27 -6.67 4.22
N ASP A 29 -4.27 -7.55 4.27
CA ASP A 29 -2.99 -7.27 4.92
C ASP A 29 -2.29 -6.05 4.29
N LEU A 30 -2.35 -5.91 2.97
CA LEU A 30 -1.82 -4.74 2.27
C LEU A 30 -2.57 -3.47 2.63
N ALA A 31 -3.90 -3.51 2.72
CA ALA A 31 -4.71 -2.37 3.11
C ALA A 31 -4.43 -1.93 4.56
N GLU A 32 -4.27 -2.88 5.49
CA GLU A 32 -3.92 -2.60 6.88
C GLU A 32 -2.53 -1.96 7.00
N LYS A 33 -1.53 -2.51 6.31
CA LYS A 33 -0.16 -1.95 6.26
C LYS A 33 -0.14 -0.55 5.65
N ALA A 34 -0.90 -0.34 4.58
CA ALA A 34 -1.04 0.95 3.93
C ALA A 34 -1.60 2.01 4.90
N LYS A 35 -2.68 1.67 5.61
CA LYS A 35 -3.29 2.54 6.63
C LYS A 35 -2.31 2.86 7.75
N LEU A 36 -1.65 1.84 8.32
CA LEU A 36 -0.67 2.01 9.39
C LEU A 36 0.47 2.94 8.96
N THR A 37 0.96 2.77 7.73
CA THR A 37 2.04 3.61 7.18
C THR A 37 1.60 5.06 7.02
N THR A 38 0.41 5.31 6.46
CA THR A 38 -0.15 6.66 6.32
C THR A 38 -0.34 7.34 7.68
N GLU A 39 -0.92 6.64 8.66
CA GLU A 39 -1.14 7.15 10.02
C GLU A 39 0.17 7.49 10.71
N THR A 40 1.17 6.59 10.61
CA THR A 40 2.50 6.81 11.18
C THR A 40 3.17 8.02 10.55
N LEU A 41 3.15 8.13 9.21
CA LEU A 41 3.72 9.29 8.51
C LEU A 41 3.03 10.60 8.87
N ASN A 42 1.70 10.59 9.02
CA ASN A 42 0.93 11.78 9.42
C ASN A 42 1.11 12.18 10.89
N SER A 43 1.62 11.28 11.74
CA SER A 43 1.92 11.60 13.14
C SER A 43 3.23 12.39 13.31
N LEU A 44 4.08 12.42 12.28
CA LEU A 44 5.37 13.11 12.30
C LEU A 44 5.18 14.61 12.04
N GLU A 45 5.82 15.45 12.86
CA GLU A 45 5.78 16.91 12.67
C GLU A 45 6.41 17.32 11.34
N GLY A 46 5.69 18.13 10.56
CA GLY A 46 6.15 18.58 9.24
C GLY A 46 6.00 17.54 8.12
N VAL A 47 5.37 16.38 8.39
CA VAL A 47 5.08 15.37 7.37
C VAL A 47 3.57 15.26 7.17
N SER A 48 3.12 15.21 5.92
CA SER A 48 1.72 14.93 5.57
C SER A 48 1.66 13.93 4.43
N CYS A 49 0.93 12.83 4.62
CA CYS A 49 0.77 11.75 3.66
C CYS A 49 -0.71 11.54 3.35
N ASN A 50 -1.05 11.43 2.06
CA ASN A 50 -2.37 11.02 1.64
C ASN A 50 -2.62 9.54 1.95
N ALA A 51 -3.89 9.15 2.06
CA ALA A 51 -4.27 7.76 2.17
C ALA A 51 -3.80 6.98 0.93
N VAL A 52 -3.09 5.88 1.15
CA VAL A 52 -2.64 5.00 0.07
C VAL A 52 -3.85 4.18 -0.40
N GLN A 53 -4.45 4.58 -1.52
CA GLN A 53 -5.65 3.93 -2.07
C GLN A 53 -5.34 2.69 -2.92
N GLY A 54 -4.06 2.42 -3.20
CA GLY A 54 -3.62 1.27 -4.00
C GLY A 54 -2.10 1.25 -4.21
N ALA A 55 -1.62 0.23 -4.93
CA ALA A 55 -0.20 -0.08 -5.10
C ALA A 55 0.53 -0.35 -3.75
N MET A 56 1.86 -0.25 -3.75
CA MET A 56 2.73 -0.59 -2.61
C MET A 56 3.52 0.61 -2.05
N TYR A 57 3.23 1.84 -2.49
CA TYR A 57 4.04 3.02 -2.16
C TYR A 57 3.21 4.13 -1.52
N ALA A 58 3.77 4.75 -0.48
CA ALA A 58 3.27 5.98 0.13
C ALA A 58 4.10 7.17 -0.36
N PHE A 59 3.47 8.32 -0.58
CA PHE A 59 4.14 9.54 -1.03
C PHE A 59 3.90 10.69 -0.04
N PRO A 60 4.70 10.76 1.05
CA PRO A 60 4.57 11.84 2.03
C PRO A 60 5.14 13.16 1.49
N SER A 61 4.43 14.25 1.74
CA SER A 61 4.93 15.61 1.60
C SER A 61 5.65 16.05 2.86
N LEU A 62 6.85 16.59 2.69
CA LEU A 62 7.72 17.07 3.76
C LEU A 62 7.77 18.60 3.75
N LYS A 63 7.41 19.24 4.87
CA LYS A 63 7.63 20.66 5.13
C LYS A 63 9.01 20.84 5.73
N LEU A 64 9.99 21.07 4.88
CA LEU A 64 11.37 21.27 5.30
C LEU A 64 11.58 22.67 5.90
N PRO A 65 12.26 22.79 7.05
CA PRO A 65 12.59 24.09 7.64
C PRO A 65 13.65 24.81 6.80
N GLU A 66 13.60 26.15 6.83
CA GLU A 66 14.47 27.00 6.01
C GLU A 66 15.98 26.76 6.27
N LYS A 67 16.34 26.43 7.51
CA LYS A 67 17.70 26.02 7.89
C LYS A 67 18.19 24.78 7.14
N ALA A 68 17.31 23.80 6.91
CA ALA A 68 17.65 22.59 6.17
C ALA A 68 17.83 22.89 4.68
N ILE A 69 17.00 23.78 4.12
CA ILE A 69 17.10 24.24 2.74
C ILE A 69 18.41 25.00 2.51
N GLN A 70 18.79 25.89 3.43
CA GLN A 70 20.03 26.66 3.36
C GLN A 70 21.28 25.78 3.44
N LYS A 71 21.25 24.69 4.22
CA LYS A 71 22.36 23.74 4.34
C LYS A 71 22.52 22.82 3.11
N ALA A 72 21.48 22.72 2.28
CA ALA A 72 21.49 21.93 1.05
C ALA A 72 21.91 22.75 -0.18
N LYS A 73 22.07 24.08 -0.04
CA LYS A 73 22.69 24.96 -1.04
C LYS A 73 24.21 24.96 -0.90
#